data_AF-A0AB36RG48-F1
#
_entry.id   AF-A0AB36RG48-F1
#
_cell.length_a   1.000
_cell.length_b   1.000
_cell.length_c   1.000
_cell.angle_alpha   90.00
_cell.angle_beta   90.00
_cell.angle_gamma   90.00
#
_symmetry.space_group_name_H-M   'P 1'
#
loop_
_entity.id
_entity.type
_entity.pdbx_description
1 polymer ?
#
loop_
_entity_poly.entity_id
_entity_poly.type
_entity_poly.pdbx_seq_one_letter_code
_entity_poly.pdbx_strand_id
1 'polypeptide(L)'
;MFLFPLTSQKPDRSRPHLAISEIECRRGGLDYPSWLILDEYNRVQVDEAYDLVTTTPIGAFSPAFVRKIAGVIKETAAQRRLRGIVRK
;
A
#
# COMPACT_ATOMS: atom_id res chain seq x y z
N MET A 1 1.85 -13.47 -0.08
CA MET A 1 2.10 -12.06 0.30
C MET A 1 0.94 -11.18 -0.17
N PHE A 2 0.63 -10.09 0.55
CA PHE A 2 -0.33 -9.06 0.13
C PHE A 2 0.41 -7.77 -0.18
N LEU A 3 0.19 -7.18 -1.35
CA LEU A 3 0.85 -5.96 -1.79
C LEU A 3 -0.17 -4.86 -2.03
N PHE A 4 -0.03 -3.73 -1.34
CA PHE A 4 -0.88 -2.56 -1.52
C PHE A 4 -0.20 -1.56 -2.48
N PRO A 5 -0.94 -0.96 -3.43
CA PRO A 5 -0.35 0.00 -4.35
C PRO A 5 0.06 1.31 -3.67
N LEU A 6 1.20 1.84 -4.11
CA LEU A 6 1.64 3.21 -3.85
C LEU A 6 1.50 4.04 -5.13
N THR A 7 1.15 5.32 -4.99
CA THR A 7 1.07 6.26 -6.11
C THR A 7 1.56 7.64 -5.69
N SER A 8 2.23 8.35 -6.59
CA SER A 8 2.54 9.77 -6.46
C SER A 8 1.46 10.67 -7.08
N GLN A 9 0.43 10.07 -7.69
CA GLN A 9 -0.73 10.79 -8.19
C GLN A 9 -1.81 10.81 -7.13
N LYS A 10 -2.30 12.01 -6.79
CA LYS A 10 -3.33 12.20 -5.77
C LYS A 10 -4.59 11.40 -6.15
N PRO A 11 -5.02 10.43 -5.32
CA PRO A 11 -6.22 9.64 -5.60
C PRO A 11 -7.49 10.49 -5.52
N ASP A 12 -8.54 10.01 -6.18
CA ASP A 12 -9.87 10.56 -6.01
C ASP A 12 -10.36 10.41 -4.56
N ARG A 13 -11.16 11.39 -4.10
CA ARG A 13 -11.66 11.42 -2.72
C ARG A 13 -12.62 10.28 -2.40
N SER A 14 -13.31 9.73 -3.39
CA SER A 14 -14.20 8.58 -3.20
C SER A 14 -13.44 7.31 -2.89
N ARG A 15 -12.13 7.24 -3.20
CA ARG A 15 -11.31 6.05 -3.04
C ARG A 15 -10.67 5.98 -1.66
N PRO A 16 -10.79 4.87 -0.91
CA PRO A 16 -10.03 4.66 0.34
C PRO A 16 -8.52 4.77 0.09
N HIS A 17 -7.90 5.80 0.66
CA HIS A 17 -6.47 6.05 0.53
C HIS A 17 -5.91 6.72 1.78
N LEU A 18 -4.59 6.65 1.95
CA LEU A 18 -3.88 7.32 3.02
C LEU A 18 -2.72 8.14 2.45
N ALA A 19 -2.71 9.45 2.73
CA ALA A 19 -1.55 10.28 2.44
C ALA A 19 -0.37 9.87 3.34
N ILE A 20 0.80 9.72 2.74
CA ILE A 20 2.04 9.39 3.45
C ILE A 20 2.72 10.71 3.82
N SER A 21 3.06 10.88 5.09
CA SER A 21 3.77 12.09 5.53
C SER A 21 5.17 12.13 4.94
N GLU A 22 5.75 13.31 4.82
CA GLU A 22 7.11 13.47 4.28
C GLU A 22 8.15 12.60 5.01
N ILE A 23 8.05 12.51 6.34
CA ILE A 23 8.94 11.67 7.14
C ILE A 23 8.77 10.19 6.79
N GLU A 24 7.53 9.72 6.58
CA GLU A 24 7.26 8.34 6.19
C GLU A 24 7.65 8.06 4.73
N CYS A 25 7.55 9.03 3.82
CA CYS A 25 8.11 8.92 2.48
C CYS A 25 9.62 8.70 2.53
N ARG A 26 10.35 9.51 3.30
CA ARG A 26 11.81 9.35 3.47
C ARG A 26 12.19 7.99 4.04
N ARG A 27 11.47 7.51 5.06
CA ARG A 27 11.70 6.17 5.65
C ARG A 27 11.37 5.03 4.68
N GLY A 28 10.35 5.22 3.86
CA GLY A 28 9.91 4.28 2.83
C GLY A 28 10.73 4.32 1.54
N GLY A 29 11.74 5.19 1.43
CA GLY A 29 12.52 5.35 0.20
C GLY A 29 11.73 5.96 -0.96
N LEU A 30 10.75 6.82 -0.66
CA LEU A 30 9.88 7.47 -1.65
C LEU A 30 10.33 8.91 -1.90
N ASP A 31 10.63 9.23 -3.16
CA ASP A 31 11.12 10.55 -3.57
C ASP A 31 10.01 11.60 -3.76
N TYR A 32 8.75 11.17 -3.81
CA TYR A 32 7.60 12.02 -4.09
C TYR A 32 6.55 11.96 -2.98
N PRO A 33 5.76 13.04 -2.79
CA PRO A 33 4.51 12.94 -2.04
C PRO A 33 3.68 11.77 -2.56
N SER A 34 3.35 10.84 -1.67
CA SER A 34 2.79 9.55 -2.06
C SER A 34 1.56 9.20 -1.23
N TRP A 35 0.73 8.35 -1.82
CA TRP A 35 -0.50 7.83 -1.22
C TRP A 35 -0.47 6.30 -1.25
N LEU A 36 -0.90 5.71 -0.14
CA LEU A 36 -1.20 4.29 -0.05
C LEU A 36 -2.66 4.08 -0.42
N ILE A 37 -2.90 3.25 -1.42
CA ILE A 37 -4.23 2.82 -1.83
C ILE A 37 -4.69 1.68 -0.92
N LEU A 38 -5.93 1.75 -0.43
CA LEU A 38 -6.41 0.84 0.62
C LEU A 38 -7.73 0.12 0.29
N ASP A 39 -8.23 0.26 -0.93
CA ASP A 39 -9.38 -0.49 -1.44
C ASP A 39 -9.00 -1.72 -2.26
N GLU A 40 -7.74 -1.86 -2.64
CA GLU A 40 -7.25 -3.00 -3.40
C GLU A 40 -5.87 -3.45 -2.93
N TYR A 41 -5.61 -4.75 -3.06
CA TYR A 41 -4.29 -5.34 -2.89
C TYR A 41 -4.09 -6.46 -3.90
N ASN A 42 -2.84 -6.67 -4.32
CA ASN A 42 -2.48 -7.87 -5.07
C ASN A 42 -2.16 -9.00 -4.09
N ARG A 43 -2.60 -10.22 -4.42
CA ARG A 43 -2.17 -11.44 -3.73
C ARG A 43 -1.08 -12.10 -4.57
N VAL A 44 0.13 -12.15 -4.04
CA VAL A 44 1.30 -12.72 -4.73
C VAL A 44 1.74 -13.99 -4.01
N GLN A 45 1.84 -15.10 -4.73
CA GLN A 45 2.56 -16.29 -4.26
C GLN A 45 4.05 -16.01 -4.42
N VAL A 46 4.84 -16.28 -3.37
CA VAL A 46 6.27 -15.95 -3.37
C VAL A 46 7.01 -16.67 -4.49
N ASP A 47 6.58 -17.90 -4.81
CA ASP A 47 7.12 -18.72 -5.89
C ASP A 47 6.69 -18.27 -7.30
N GLU A 48 5.78 -17.29 -7.39
CA GLU A 48 5.23 -16.74 -8.65
C GLU A 48 5.52 -15.24 -8.81
N ALA A 49 6.38 -14.66 -7.97
CA ALA A 49 6.72 -13.24 -8.00
C ALA A 49 7.65 -12.83 -9.17
N TYR A 50 7.53 -13.50 -10.32
CA TYR A 50 8.37 -13.28 -11.50
C TYR A 50 8.18 -11.89 -12.12
N ASP A 51 7.02 -11.27 -11.92
CA ASP A 51 6.74 -9.91 -12.42
C ASP A 51 7.42 -8.81 -11.60
N LEU A 52 8.02 -9.14 -10.44
CA LEU A 52 8.73 -8.16 -9.64
C LEU A 52 10.16 -8.01 -10.15
N VAL A 53 10.52 -6.79 -10.57
CA VAL A 53 11.90 -6.42 -10.94
C VAL A 53 12.88 -6.75 -9.79
N THR A 54 12.43 -6.58 -8.55
CA THR A 54 13.18 -6.97 -7.35
C THR A 54 12.25 -7.14 -6.16
N THR A 55 12.65 -7.99 -5.21
CA THR A 55 12.03 -8.12 -3.89
C THR A 55 12.85 -7.44 -2.79
N THR A 56 13.96 -6.79 -3.13
CA THR A 56 14.79 -6.03 -2.19
C THR A 56 13.99 -4.85 -1.64
N PRO A 57 13.81 -4.73 -0.31
CA PRO A 57 13.15 -3.58 0.28
C PRO A 57 13.94 -2.29 0.02
N ILE A 58 13.24 -1.22 -0.37
CA ILE A 58 13.84 0.13 -0.54
C ILE A 58 13.73 1.00 0.72
N GLY A 59 12.97 0.54 1.71
CA GLY A 59 12.70 1.27 2.94
C GLY A 59 11.64 0.57 3.79
N ALA A 60 11.28 1.19 4.91
CA ALA A 60 10.25 0.69 5.81
C ALA A 60 9.52 1.84 6.51
N PHE A 61 8.21 1.73 6.64
CA PHE A 61 7.43 2.68 7.42
C PHE A 61 7.61 2.50 8.93
N SER A 62 7.37 3.55 9.70
CA SER A 62 7.43 3.46 11.15
C SER A 62 6.34 2.53 11.71
N PRO A 63 6.57 1.87 12.87
CA PRO A 63 5.55 1.03 13.50
C PRO A 63 4.23 1.76 13.78
N ALA A 64 4.30 3.06 14.09
CA ALA A 64 3.10 3.88 14.30
C ALA A 64 2.30 4.05 13.01
N PHE A 65 2.96 4.29 11.88
CA PHE A 65 2.30 4.39 10.58
C PHE A 65 1.74 3.05 10.13
N VAL A 66 2.46 1.94 10.36
CA VAL A 66 1.95 0.58 10.08
C VAL A 66 0.68 0.28 10.88
N ARG A 67 0.61 0.65 12.17
CA ARG A 67 -0.63 0.51 12.96
C ARG A 67 -1.78 1.34 12.40
N LYS A 68 -1.51 2.56 11.93
CA LYS A 68 -2.51 3.41 11.27
C LYS A 68 -3.04 2.74 10.00
N ILE A 69 -2.15 2.20 9.16
CA ILE A 69 -2.52 1.45 7.95
C ILE A 69 -3.43 0.27 8.30
N ALA A 70 -3.06 -0.53 9.30
CA ALA A 70 -3.87 -1.68 9.74
C ALA A 70 -5.29 -1.28 10.20
N GLY A 71 -5.42 -0.14 10.89
CA GLY A 71 -6.71 0.42 11.28
C GLY A 71 -7.60 0.74 10.07
N VAL A 72 -7.06 1.46 9.08
CA VAL A 72 -7.82 1.83 7.87
C VAL A 72 -8.18 0.61 7.02
N ILE A 73 -7.28 -0.38 6.92
CA ILE A 73 -7.59 -1.65 6.24
C ILE A 73 -8.78 -2.35 6.92
N LYS A 74 -8.77 -2.42 8.26
CA LYS A 74 -9.86 -3.04 9.03
C LYS A 74 -11.19 -2.33 8.80
N GLU A 75 -11.21 -1.00 8.80
CA GLU A 75 -12.40 -0.19 8.50
C GLU A 75 -12.90 -0.40 7.07
N THR A 76 -11.99 -0.37 6.10
CA THR A 76 -12.32 -0.56 4.67
C THR A 76 -12.86 -1.96 4.39
N ALA A 77 -12.30 -2.99 5.07
CA ALA A 77 -12.79 -4.36 5.02
C ALA A 77 -14.18 -4.50 5.65
N ALA A 78 -14.43 -3.86 6.80
CA ALA A 78 -15.74 -3.85 7.46
C ALA A 78 -16.82 -3.22 6.56
N GLN A 79 -16.46 -2.23 5.76
CA GLN A 79 -17.33 -1.60 4.76
C GLN A 79 -17.49 -2.42 3.46
N ARG A 80 -16.83 -3.59 3.34
CA ARG A 80 -16.76 -4.42 2.11
C ARG A 80 -16.21 -3.66 0.90
N ARG A 81 -15.30 -2.72 1.13
CA ARG A 81 -14.66 -1.89 0.10
C ARG A 81 -13.24 -2.35 -0.23
N LEU A 82 -12.73 -3.39 0.43
CA LEU A 82 -11.42 -3.98 0.18
C LEU A 82 -11.54 -5.16 -0.79
N ARG A 83 -10.75 -5.15 -1.87
CA ARG A 83 -10.75 -6.17 -2.93
C ARG A 83 -9.36 -6.78 -3.13
N GLY A 84 -9.32 -8.10 -3.21
CA GLY A 84 -8.11 -8.82 -3.64
C GLY A 84 -8.08 -8.91 -5.17
N ILE A 85 -6.98 -8.47 -5.77
CA ILE A 85 -6.75 -8.54 -7.21
C ILE A 85 -5.80 -9.71 -7.49
N VAL A 86 -6.24 -10.60 -8.38
CA VAL A 86 -5.39 -11.64 -8.97
C VAL A 86 -4.92 -11.10 -10.31
N ARG A 87 -3.63 -10.79 -10.41
CA ARG A 87 -2.99 -10.43 -11.69
C ARG A 87 -2.43 -11.73 -12.29
N LYS A 88 -2.78 -12.00 -13.54
CA LYS A 88 -2.32 -13.14 -14.34
C LYS A 88 -1.34 -12.62 -15.39
#